data_AF-A0ABD5S3T2-F1
#
_entry.id   AF-A0ABD5S3T2-F1
#
_cell.length_a   1.000
_cell.length_b   1.000
_cell.length_c   1.000
_cell.angle_alpha   90.00
_cell.angle_beta   90.00
_cell.angle_gamma   90.00
#
_symmetry.space_group_name_H-M   'P 1'
#
loop_
_entity.id
_entity.type
_entity.pdbx_description
1 polymer ?
#
loop_
_entity_poly.entity_id
_entity_poly.type
_entity_poly.pdbx_seq_one_letter_code
_entity_poly.pdbx_strand_id
1 'polypeptide(L)' 'GGGFAGQADAARTALARGLVQHLNDAELRDAFMEFDRSLLVNDVRQSEPKKWGGPGARARYQKSYR' A
#
# COMPACT_ATOMS: atom_id res chain seq x y z
N GLY A 1 -7.94 4.77 7.84
CA GLY A 1 -7.01 5.80 8.36
C GLY A 1 -5.74 5.11 8.83
N GLY A 2 -4.58 5.62 8.43
CA GLY A 2 -3.24 5.15 8.82
C GLY A 2 -2.37 6.35 9.23
N GLY A 3 -1.04 6.20 9.23
CA GLY A 3 -0.11 7.32 9.46
C GLY A 3 -0.10 8.32 8.29
N PHE A 4 0.56 9.47 8.48
CA PHE A 4 0.61 10.60 7.52
C PHE A 4 0.90 10.17 6.07
N ALA A 5 1.94 9.35 5.86
CA ALA A 5 2.29 8.85 4.54
C ALA A 5 1.19 7.99 3.90
N GLY A 6 0.57 7.09 4.67
CA GLY A 6 -0.52 6.24 4.17
C GLY A 6 -1.80 7.02 3.84
N GLN A 7 -2.02 8.16 4.51
CA GLN A 7 -3.12 9.07 4.16
C GLN A 7 -2.83 9.80 2.84
N ALA A 8 -1.58 10.26 2.64
CA ALA A 8 -1.16 10.90 1.39
C ALA A 8 -1.27 9.93 0.20
N ASP A 9 -0.83 8.68 0.36
CA ASP A 9 -0.98 7.65 -0.67
C ASP A 9 -2.45 7.37 -0.99
N ALA A 10 -3.30 7.22 0.03
CA ALA A 10 -4.72 7.00 -0.18
C ALA A 10 -5.41 8.17 -0.91
N ALA A 11 -5.07 9.41 -0.55
CA ALA A 11 -5.60 10.60 -1.20
C ALA A 11 -5.15 10.69 -2.66
N ARG A 12 -3.87 10.42 -2.93
CA ARG A 12 -3.29 10.37 -4.28
C ARG A 12 -4.01 9.34 -5.17
N THR A 13 -4.19 8.11 -4.70
CA THR A 13 -4.90 7.07 -5.45
C THR A 13 -6.37 7.41 -5.69
N ALA A 14 -7.05 8.02 -4.70
CA ALA A 14 -8.45 8.42 -4.85
C ALA A 14 -8.63 9.52 -5.91
N LEU A 15 -7.76 10.53 -5.91
CA LEU A 15 -7.78 11.61 -6.90
C LEU A 15 -7.51 11.09 -8.31
N ALA A 16 -6.48 10.27 -8.51
CA ALA A 16 -6.14 9.72 -9.82
C ALA A 16 -7.29 8.87 -10.40
N ARG A 17 -7.89 7.99 -9.60
CA ARG A 17 -9.06 7.21 -10.01
C ARG A 17 -10.27 8.08 -10.32
N GLY A 18 -10.53 9.08 -9.48
CA GLY A 18 -11.65 10.02 -9.68
C GLY A 18 -11.54 10.79 -10.99
N LEU A 19 -10.34 11.29 -11.32
CA LEU A 19 -10.09 12.00 -12.58
C LEU A 19 -10.28 11.10 -13.81
N VAL A 20 -9.69 9.90 -13.80
CA VAL A 20 -9.84 8.94 -14.91
C VAL A 20 -11.31 8.54 -15.11
N GLN A 21 -12.05 8.30 -14.02
CA GLN A 21 -13.48 7.96 -14.10
C GLN A 21 -14.34 9.14 -14.56
N HIS A 22 -14.03 10.36 -14.12
CA HIS A 22 -14.82 11.54 -14.47
C HIS A 22 -14.62 11.96 -15.92
N LEU A 23 -13.38 11.92 -16.42
CA LEU A 23 -13.04 12.34 -17.78
C LEU A 23 -13.23 11.22 -18.82
N ASN A 24 -13.28 9.95 -18.38
CA ASN A 24 -13.34 8.77 -19.24
C ASN A 24 -12.24 8.74 -20.31
N ASP A 25 -11.05 9.20 -19.94
CA ASP A 25 -9.90 9.38 -20.82
C ASP A 25 -8.91 8.21 -20.66
N ALA A 26 -8.68 7.50 -21.77
CA ALA A 26 -7.75 6.37 -21.83
C ALA A 26 -6.28 6.83 -21.85
N GLU A 27 -5.97 7.96 -22.48
CA GLU A 27 -4.61 8.48 -22.55
C GLU A 27 -4.12 8.91 -21.17
N LEU A 28 -5.00 9.55 -20.38
CA LEU A 28 -4.71 9.90 -18.99
C LEU A 28 -4.46 8.66 -18.11
N ARG A 29 -5.24 7.60 -18.33
CA ARG A 29 -5.05 6.33 -17.62
C ARG A 29 -3.68 5.73 -17.97
N ASP A 30 -3.33 5.69 -19.24
CA ASP A 30 -2.08 5.10 -19.72
C ASP A 30 -0.87 5.91 -19.24
N ALA A 31 -0.95 7.25 -19.26
CA ALA A 31 0.06 8.14 -18.70
C ALA A 31 0.27 7.89 -17.19
N PHE A 32 -0.80 7.70 -16.42
CA PHE A 32 -0.68 7.34 -15.00
C PHE A 32 -0.07 5.95 -14.79
N MET A 33 -0.39 4.97 -15.64
CA MET A 33 0.19 3.63 -15.56
C MET A 33 1.68 3.62 -15.91
N GLU A 34 2.11 4.43 -16.88
CA GLU A 34 3.51 4.60 -17.28
C GLU A 34 4.31 5.30 -16.18
N PHE A 35 3.76 6.34 -15.57
CA PHE A 35 4.42 7.07 -14.50
C PHE A 35 4.53 6.24 -13.22
N ASP A 36 3.39 5.79 -12.67
CA ASP A 36 3.35 4.99 -11.44
C ASP A 36 2.02 4.24 -11.32
N ARG A 37 2.07 2.91 -11.50
CA ARG A 37 0.91 2.02 -11.37
C ARG A 37 0.19 2.15 -10.03
N SER A 38 0.86 2.53 -8.95
CA SER A 38 0.25 2.68 -7.62
C SER A 38 -0.77 3.82 -7.53
N LEU A 39 -0.76 4.75 -8.49
CA LEU A 39 -1.79 5.79 -8.63
C LEU A 39 -3.17 5.18 -8.92
N LEU A 40 -3.22 4.09 -9.67
CA LEU A 40 -4.47 3.48 -10.11
C LEU A 40 -4.75 2.13 -9.45
N VAL A 41 -3.74 1.42 -8.97
CA VAL A 41 -3.86 0.11 -8.35
C VAL A 41 -3.46 0.19 -6.88
N ASN A 42 -4.32 -0.32 -6.00
CA ASN A 42 -4.03 -0.35 -4.58
C ASN A 42 -2.86 -1.30 -4.29
N ASP A 43 -2.04 -0.92 -3.32
CA ASP A 43 -1.07 -1.82 -2.73
C ASP A 43 -1.77 -2.90 -1.91
N VAL A 44 -1.48 -4.17 -2.22
CA VAL A 44 -2.07 -5.34 -1.56
C VAL A 44 -1.34 -5.74 -0.28
N ARG A 45 -0.19 -5.12 0.03
CA ARG A 45 0.61 -5.46 1.21
C ARG A 45 -0.19 -5.20 2.49
N GLN A 46 -0.15 -6.18 3.39
CA GLN A 46 -0.73 -6.10 4.73
C GLN A 46 0.28 -6.63 5.75
N SER A 47 0.20 -6.13 6.98
CA SER A 47 1.07 -6.61 8.05
C SER A 47 0.73 -8.06 8.39
N GLU A 48 1.74 -8.92 8.47
CA GLU A 48 1.56 -10.30 8.89
C GLU A 48 1.12 -10.34 10.38
N PRO A 49 0.15 -11.18 10.77
CA PRO A 49 -0.26 -11.30 12.16
C PRO A 49 0.89 -11.73 13.08
N LYS A 50 0.86 -11.30 14.33
CA LYS A 50 1.84 -11.73 15.35
C LYS A 50 1.71 -13.24 15.59
N LYS A 51 2.84 -13.95 15.55
CA LYS A 51 2.95 -15.35 15.95
C LYS A 51 3.42 -15.47 17.40
N TRP A 52 3.07 -16.55 18.09
CA TRP A 52 3.53 -16.82 19.46
C TRP A 52 5.05 -16.99 19.52
N GLY A 53 5.66 -16.78 20.69
CA GLY A 53 7.08 -17.07 20.92
C GLY A 53 8.06 -15.95 20.52
N GLY A 54 7.58 -14.72 20.35
CA GLY A 54 8.42 -13.54 20.18
C GLY A 54 7.60 -12.25 20.05
N PRO A 55 8.26 -11.09 19.91
CA PRO A 55 7.58 -9.79 19.88
C PRO A 55 6.86 -9.51 18.54
N GLY A 56 7.23 -10.17 17.44
CA GLY A 56 6.71 -9.86 16.10
C GLY A 56 6.29 -11.10 15.31
N ALA A 57 5.78 -10.88 14.09
CA ALA A 57 5.30 -11.95 13.20
C ALA A 57 6.36 -13.04 12.95
N ARG A 58 7.64 -12.66 12.87
CA ARG A 58 8.77 -13.58 12.58
C ARG A 58 9.87 -13.58 13.65
N ALA A 59 9.85 -12.62 14.58
CA ALA A 59 10.82 -12.58 15.67
C ALA A 59 10.55 -13.71 16.67
N ARG A 60 11.62 -14.26 17.24
CA ARG A 60 11.58 -15.27 18.30
C ARG A 60 12.35 -14.78 19.52
N TYR A 61 11.91 -15.15 20.72
CA TYR A 61 12.71 -14.93 21.92
C TYR A 61 14.01 -15.73 21.83
N GLN A 62 15.12 -15.10 22.20
CA GLN A 62 16.43 -15.73 22.20
C GLN A 62 16.46 -16.88 23.20
N LYS A 63 17.00 -18.03 22.78
CA LYS A 63 17.29 -19.15 23.67
C LYS A 63 18.64 -18.92 24.37
N SER A 64 18.75 -19.34 25.63
CA SER A 64 19.93 -19.13 26.47
C SER A 64 20.89 -20.33 26.56
N TYR A 65 20.60 -21.43 25.86
CA TYR A 65 21.37 -22.66 25.92
C TYR A 65 22.34 -22.81 24.73
N ARG A 66 23.37 -23.65 24.89
CA ARG A 66 24.27 -24.12 23.83
C ARG A 66 23.78 -25.45 23.28
#